data_AF-A0A3S1C2A8-F1
#
_entry.id   AF-A0A3S1C2A8-F1
#
_cell.length_a   1.000
_cell.length_b   1.000
_cell.length_c   1.000
_cell.angle_alpha   90.00
_cell.angle_beta   90.00
_cell.angle_gamma   90.00
#
_symmetry.space_group_name_H-M   'P 1'
#
loop_
_entity.id
_entity.type
_entity.pdbx_description
1 polymer ?
#
loop_
_entity_poly.entity_id
_entity_poly.type
_entity_poly.pdbx_seq_one_letter_code
_entity_poly.pdbx_strand_id
1 'polypeptide(L)'
;MADKRVDSGSESDSTEEPVVGNVNKFAVVPPNYSGKPKKGHLIFDACFESGNLGRVDYITEIEYDLFIRPDTCNPRFRVWFNFTVENVKSDQRVIFNIVNFSKTKSLYRDGMTPMIKSTSRPKWVRIPAKYVYYYRCPDHRKNYVMSFAFVFDREDEVYQFSYCYPYSYTRLQNYLDNLEKRNYDFLHRELLCLTVQQRRLDLLTIASPDLQASANEKLKTVLITARVHPGETPSSFVCQGVIDFLVSNHPIAKVLREHLVFKIVPMLNPDGVYLGNYRCSLMGFDLNRHWQEPSPWAHPTLYATKNLLMELDRNQKHDMDFYIDLHAHSTLMNGFMYGNIYDDAERYERQSVFPKLLCSNAEDFSLSNTNFNRDAVKAGTGRRTLGSCLDESHCYTLEVSFFSYQTNTTGQSMPYTEEAYMKLGRNLARTFLDYYKLTGFISAKPSSSVVPKISGQGGQGSNGNGGGTGAAQGGARGSRGDNGRPTAGLEPGGSRVQGDGNFNPRKDDRFGRKLSEQNNRVGSSYSDLPSQQQIFSGHPRDNRRL
;
A
#
# COMPACT_ATOMS: atom_id res chain seq x y z
N MET A 1 35.15 31.81 17.11
CA MET A 1 35.20 32.85 16.05
C MET A 1 34.60 32.26 14.78
N ALA A 2 33.58 32.94 14.24
CA ALA A 2 32.97 32.85 12.89
C ALA A 2 32.56 31.45 12.35
N ASP A 3 31.30 31.02 12.24
CA ASP A 3 30.02 31.59 11.74
C ASP A 3 29.70 31.23 10.26
N LYS A 4 28.39 31.05 10.00
CA LYS A 4 27.61 30.84 8.73
C LYS A 4 27.20 29.40 8.40
N ARG A 5 25.92 29.05 8.18
CA ARG A 5 24.64 29.79 8.09
C ARG A 5 23.51 28.79 8.40
N VAL A 6 22.69 29.09 9.41
CA VAL A 6 21.40 28.46 9.66
C VAL A 6 20.35 29.40 9.12
N ASP A 7 19.51 28.91 8.21
CA ASP A 7 18.41 29.68 7.62
C ASP A 7 17.26 29.77 8.63
N SER A 8 17.08 30.98 9.17
CA SER A 8 16.02 31.39 10.08
C SER A 8 14.78 31.79 9.28
N GLY A 9 13.71 31.01 9.40
CA GLY A 9 12.40 31.30 8.82
C GLY A 9 11.29 31.37 9.88
N SER A 10 10.90 32.62 10.17
CA SER A 10 9.67 33.13 10.79
C SER A 10 9.39 32.85 12.28
N GLU A 11 9.45 33.95 13.02
CA GLU A 11 8.85 34.22 14.32
C GLU A 11 7.35 33.92 14.37
N SER A 12 6.93 33.63 15.59
CA SER A 12 5.60 33.37 16.09
C SER A 12 4.56 34.44 15.73
N ASP A 13 3.42 33.97 15.21
CA ASP A 13 2.14 34.61 15.51
C ASP A 13 1.24 33.56 16.17
N SER A 14 1.16 33.66 17.50
CA SER A 14 0.54 32.73 18.42
C SER A 14 -0.95 33.08 18.59
N THR A 15 -1.79 32.54 17.70
CA THR A 15 -3.25 32.38 17.92
C THR A 15 -3.77 31.05 17.38
N GLU A 16 -2.90 30.05 17.18
CA GLU A 16 -3.36 28.68 16.96
C GLU A 16 -3.85 28.14 18.31
N GLU A 17 -5.17 28.08 18.50
CA GLU A 17 -5.72 27.15 19.48
C GLU A 17 -5.11 25.77 19.17
N PRO A 18 -4.31 25.20 20.09
CA PRO A 18 -3.71 23.91 19.84
C PRO A 18 -4.85 22.92 19.66
N VAL A 19 -4.91 22.27 18.50
CA VAL A 19 -5.81 21.14 18.27
C VAL A 19 -5.36 20.01 19.21
N VAL A 20 -5.96 19.94 20.40
CA VAL A 20 -5.51 19.08 21.52
C VAL A 20 -5.85 17.61 21.29
N GLY A 21 -6.85 17.30 20.45
CA GLY A 21 -7.34 15.93 20.26
C GLY A 21 -8.24 15.80 19.03
N ASN A 22 -8.88 14.64 18.90
CA ASN A 22 -9.90 14.42 17.88
C ASN A 22 -11.23 15.05 18.29
N VAL A 23 -12.02 15.49 17.32
CA VAL A 23 -13.43 15.84 17.56
C VAL A 23 -14.20 14.62 18.07
N ASN A 24 -15.06 14.84 19.05
CA ASN A 24 -15.87 13.80 19.69
C ASN A 24 -17.33 14.24 19.68
N LYS A 25 -18.16 13.60 18.85
CA LYS A 25 -19.59 13.94 18.65
C LYS A 25 -19.85 15.45 18.60
N PHE A 26 -19.01 16.17 17.87
CA PHE A 26 -19.01 17.62 17.79
C PHE A 26 -20.09 18.10 16.80
N ALA A 27 -21.16 18.68 17.33
CA ALA A 27 -22.20 19.30 16.52
C ALA A 27 -21.76 20.68 16.03
N VAL A 28 -21.66 20.83 14.71
CA VAL A 28 -21.30 22.10 14.08
C VAL A 28 -22.59 22.85 13.78
N VAL A 29 -22.75 24.03 14.41
CA VAL A 29 -23.94 24.87 14.28
C VAL A 29 -23.55 26.26 13.78
N PRO A 30 -24.48 27.01 13.14
CA PRO A 30 -24.20 28.37 12.72
C PRO A 30 -23.77 29.27 13.90
N PRO A 31 -22.88 30.26 13.66
CA PRO A 31 -22.54 31.25 14.68
C PRO A 31 -23.81 31.89 15.28
N ASN A 32 -23.81 32.08 16.60
CA ASN A 32 -24.94 32.63 17.38
C ASN A 32 -26.18 31.72 17.48
N TYR A 33 -26.14 30.47 17.00
CA TYR A 33 -27.20 29.50 17.27
C TYR A 33 -27.13 29.00 18.71
N SER A 34 -28.21 29.21 19.49
CA SER A 34 -28.29 28.84 20.92
C SER A 34 -29.23 27.66 21.22
N GLY A 35 -29.87 27.09 20.19
CA GLY A 35 -30.79 25.96 20.35
C GLY A 35 -30.08 24.60 20.41
N LYS A 36 -30.86 23.52 20.59
CA LYS A 36 -30.36 22.15 20.39
C LYS A 36 -30.02 21.94 18.91
N PRO A 37 -28.98 21.15 18.56
CA PRO A 37 -28.70 20.81 17.16
C PRO A 37 -29.95 20.26 16.46
N LYS A 38 -30.27 20.83 15.30
CA LYS A 38 -31.39 20.38 14.46
C LYS A 38 -30.88 19.37 13.43
N LYS A 39 -31.77 18.62 12.81
CA LYS A 39 -31.42 17.77 11.67
C LYS A 39 -30.79 18.62 10.57
N GLY A 40 -29.64 18.18 10.06
CA GLY A 40 -28.79 18.93 9.14
C GLY A 40 -27.68 19.73 9.81
N HIS A 41 -27.70 19.94 11.13
CA HIS A 41 -26.52 20.41 11.87
C HIS A 41 -25.57 19.23 12.05
N LEU A 42 -24.60 19.13 11.15
CA LEU A 42 -23.72 17.97 11.07
C LEU A 42 -23.00 17.71 12.39
N ILE A 43 -22.96 16.43 12.78
CA ILE A 43 -22.21 15.98 13.95
C ILE A 43 -20.99 15.20 13.47
N PHE A 44 -19.81 15.70 13.79
CA PHE A 44 -18.53 15.10 13.41
C PHE A 44 -17.94 14.30 14.56
N ASP A 45 -17.43 13.12 14.25
CA ASP A 45 -16.73 12.29 15.23
C ASP A 45 -15.49 11.63 14.63
N ALA A 46 -14.39 11.68 15.36
CA ALA A 46 -13.16 10.94 15.06
C ALA A 46 -12.60 10.28 16.32
N CYS A 47 -13.41 10.12 17.38
CA CYS A 47 -13.01 9.55 18.66
C CYS A 47 -13.13 8.02 18.65
N PHE A 48 -12.49 7.38 17.67
CA PHE A 48 -12.45 5.93 17.50
C PHE A 48 -11.08 5.48 17.00
N GLU A 49 -10.82 4.18 16.98
CA GLU A 49 -9.55 3.61 16.54
C GLU A 49 -9.18 4.06 15.11
N SER A 50 -7.96 4.57 14.95
CA SER A 50 -7.45 5.14 13.69
C SER A 50 -8.22 6.37 13.19
N GLY A 51 -9.11 6.95 14.01
CA GLY A 51 -9.80 8.20 13.73
C GLY A 51 -8.84 9.39 13.77
N ASN A 52 -9.00 10.33 12.86
CA ASN A 52 -8.25 11.59 12.85
C ASN A 52 -9.07 12.69 12.18
N LEU A 53 -9.51 13.64 13.00
CA LEU A 53 -10.02 14.96 12.62
C LEU A 53 -10.01 15.79 13.89
N GLY A 54 -9.33 16.93 13.90
CA GLY A 54 -9.03 17.64 15.14
C GLY A 54 -9.90 18.87 15.40
N ARG A 55 -10.36 19.54 14.35
CA ARG A 55 -11.24 20.69 14.44
C ARG A 55 -12.08 20.82 13.18
N VAL A 56 -13.29 21.37 13.33
CA VAL A 56 -14.22 21.67 12.24
C VAL A 56 -14.76 23.07 12.43
N ASP A 57 -14.61 23.91 11.41
CA ASP A 57 -15.13 25.26 11.40
C ASP A 57 -16.34 25.34 10.47
N TYR A 58 -17.41 25.98 10.96
CA TYR A 58 -18.56 26.33 10.16
C TYR A 58 -18.23 27.56 9.30
N ILE A 59 -18.33 27.45 7.98
CA ILE A 59 -18.10 28.58 7.06
C ILE A 59 -19.45 29.11 6.58
N THR A 60 -20.27 28.24 6.00
CA THR A 60 -21.65 28.54 5.60
C THR A 60 -22.55 27.34 5.85
N GLU A 61 -23.85 27.44 5.52
CA GLU A 61 -24.80 26.31 5.65
C GLU A 61 -24.37 25.06 4.84
N ILE A 62 -23.54 25.26 3.82
CA ILE A 62 -23.08 24.21 2.90
C ILE A 62 -21.56 24.01 2.91
N GLU A 63 -20.80 24.75 3.73
CA GLU A 63 -19.33 24.74 3.65
C GLU A 63 -18.69 24.65 5.03
N TYR A 64 -17.69 23.77 5.14
CA TYR A 64 -16.98 23.50 6.39
C TYR A 64 -15.48 23.35 6.13
N ASP A 65 -14.68 24.01 6.97
CA ASP A 65 -13.24 23.81 7.00
C ASP A 65 -12.87 22.75 8.04
N LEU A 66 -12.12 21.76 7.59
CA LEU A 66 -11.73 20.59 8.35
C LEU A 66 -10.22 20.62 8.59
N PHE A 67 -9.83 20.49 9.85
CA PHE A 67 -8.44 20.52 10.28
C PHE A 67 -8.02 19.14 10.76
N ILE A 68 -7.07 18.53 10.05
CA ILE A 68 -6.43 17.27 10.45
C ILE A 68 -5.69 17.51 11.77
N ARG A 69 -5.88 16.60 12.73
CA ARG A 69 -5.11 16.59 13.98
C ARG A 69 -3.66 16.22 13.65
N PRO A 70 -2.66 16.99 14.12
CA PRO A 70 -1.27 16.60 13.94
C PRO A 70 -0.99 15.24 14.58
N ASP A 71 0.04 14.55 14.08
CA ASP A 71 0.54 13.34 14.74
C ASP A 71 0.83 13.61 16.22
N THR A 72 0.55 12.61 17.05
CA THR A 72 0.73 12.69 18.50
C THR A 72 2.19 13.04 18.83
N CYS A 73 2.39 14.05 19.69
CA CYS A 73 3.69 14.60 20.05
C CYS A 73 4.53 15.10 18.85
N ASN A 74 3.93 15.34 17.68
CA ASN A 74 4.63 15.86 16.50
C ASN A 74 3.75 16.80 15.65
N PRO A 75 3.93 18.14 15.75
CA PRO A 75 3.09 19.10 15.06
C PRO A 75 3.40 19.23 13.56
N ARG A 76 4.30 18.42 12.98
CA ARG A 76 4.72 18.58 11.57
C ARG A 76 3.89 17.75 10.60
N PHE A 77 3.32 16.63 11.03
CA PHE A 77 2.66 15.69 10.12
C PHE A 77 1.13 15.79 10.20
N ARG A 78 0.51 16.11 9.06
CA ARG A 78 -0.95 16.21 8.86
C ARG A 78 -1.29 15.69 7.47
N VAL A 79 -1.69 14.42 7.38
CA VAL A 79 -2.02 13.76 6.10
C VAL A 79 -3.19 12.80 6.26
N TRP A 80 -3.11 11.90 7.25
CA TRP A 80 -4.17 10.93 7.51
C TRP A 80 -5.39 11.62 8.13
N PHE A 81 -6.57 11.38 7.56
CA PHE A 81 -7.85 11.71 8.16
C PHE A 81 -8.77 10.50 8.09
N ASN A 82 -9.62 10.35 9.10
CA ASN A 82 -10.64 9.32 9.18
C ASN A 82 -11.68 9.77 10.20
N PHE A 83 -12.89 10.10 9.74
CA PHE A 83 -13.93 10.67 10.58
C PHE A 83 -15.31 10.25 10.10
N THR A 84 -16.30 10.40 10.97
CA THR A 84 -17.70 10.16 10.68
C THR A 84 -18.50 11.44 10.75
N VAL A 85 -19.59 11.47 9.99
CA VAL A 85 -20.58 12.54 9.96
C VAL A 85 -21.97 11.91 10.12
N GLU A 86 -22.74 12.42 11.06
CA GLU A 86 -24.13 12.03 11.33
C GLU A 86 -25.03 13.26 11.50
N ASN A 87 -26.30 13.03 11.83
CA ASN A 87 -27.34 14.07 11.95
C ASN A 87 -27.55 14.87 10.64
N VAL A 88 -27.38 14.19 9.51
CA VAL A 88 -27.55 14.75 8.16
C VAL A 88 -29.03 14.88 7.80
N LYS A 89 -29.33 15.71 6.80
CA LYS A 89 -30.65 15.79 6.15
C LYS A 89 -30.60 15.18 4.74
N SER A 90 -31.71 14.60 4.26
CA SER A 90 -31.80 14.13 2.87
C SER A 90 -31.55 15.30 1.91
N ASP A 91 -30.80 15.02 0.84
CA ASP A 91 -30.41 15.96 -0.21
C ASP A 91 -29.57 17.15 0.28
N GLN A 92 -29.06 17.09 1.52
CA GLN A 92 -28.18 18.11 2.05
C GLN A 92 -26.85 18.06 1.31
N ARG A 93 -26.51 19.19 0.69
CA ARG A 93 -25.29 19.38 -0.08
C ARG A 93 -24.26 20.10 0.77
N VAL A 94 -23.04 19.58 0.77
CA VAL A 94 -21.95 20.13 1.56
C VAL A 94 -20.65 20.13 0.76
N ILE A 95 -19.77 21.05 1.11
CA ILE A 95 -18.39 21.14 0.66
C ILE A 95 -17.54 21.03 1.92
N PHE A 96 -16.65 20.03 1.93
CA PHE A 96 -15.66 19.84 2.99
C PHE A 96 -14.29 20.24 2.47
N ASN A 97 -13.65 21.19 3.14
CA ASN A 97 -12.31 21.67 2.82
C ASN A 97 -11.30 21.12 3.83
N ILE A 98 -10.41 20.23 3.44
CA ILE A 98 -9.24 19.90 4.27
C ILE A 98 -8.17 20.96 4.03
N VAL A 99 -7.90 21.81 5.03
CA VAL A 99 -7.13 23.07 4.82
C VAL A 99 -5.68 23.04 5.29
N ASN A 100 -5.25 22.00 6.01
CA ASN A 100 -3.97 21.98 6.73
C ASN A 100 -3.07 20.77 6.41
N PHE A 101 -3.09 20.26 5.17
CA PHE A 101 -2.16 19.22 4.74
C PHE A 101 -0.70 19.66 4.90
N SER A 102 0.13 18.80 5.52
CA SER A 102 1.56 19.07 5.69
C SER A 102 2.40 18.70 4.47
N LYS A 103 1.84 17.97 3.50
CA LYS A 103 2.54 17.56 2.26
C LYS A 103 2.17 18.47 1.10
N THR A 104 3.18 19.04 0.45
CA THR A 104 2.99 19.88 -0.73
C THR A 104 2.71 19.05 -1.99
N LYS A 105 3.40 17.92 -2.16
CA LYS A 105 3.18 16.96 -3.25
C LYS A 105 2.23 15.86 -2.80
N SER A 106 1.18 15.61 -3.59
CA SER A 106 0.18 14.57 -3.35
C SER A 106 -0.45 14.12 -4.66
N LEU A 107 -0.80 12.83 -4.75
CA LEU A 107 -1.58 12.25 -5.85
C LEU A 107 -3.00 12.83 -5.96
N TYR A 108 -3.46 13.65 -5.01
CA TYR A 108 -4.68 14.46 -5.19
C TYR A 108 -4.57 15.40 -6.39
N ARG A 109 -3.36 15.81 -6.80
CA ARG A 109 -3.13 16.55 -8.06
C ARG A 109 -3.37 15.69 -9.31
N ASP A 110 -3.23 14.39 -9.16
CA ASP A 110 -3.26 13.40 -10.24
C ASP A 110 -4.58 12.61 -10.23
N GLY A 111 -5.61 13.09 -9.52
CA GLY A 111 -6.96 12.52 -9.52
C GLY A 111 -7.25 11.53 -8.39
N MET A 112 -6.36 11.38 -7.40
CA MET A 112 -6.70 10.65 -6.17
C MET A 112 -7.91 11.31 -5.49
N THR A 113 -8.75 10.52 -4.83
CA THR A 113 -9.91 11.03 -4.09
C THR A 113 -10.09 10.32 -2.74
N PRO A 114 -10.73 10.95 -1.76
CA PRO A 114 -11.08 10.32 -0.48
C PRO A 114 -11.96 9.08 -0.66
N MET A 115 -11.96 8.24 0.38
CA MET A 115 -12.83 7.08 0.51
C MET A 115 -14.06 7.44 1.33
N ILE A 116 -15.21 6.88 0.97
CA ILE A 116 -16.49 7.03 1.68
C ILE A 116 -17.15 5.67 1.87
N LYS A 117 -17.82 5.49 3.01
CA LYS A 117 -18.82 4.44 3.24
C LYS A 117 -19.91 4.97 4.17
N SER A 118 -20.98 4.20 4.36
CA SER A 118 -22.05 4.53 5.31
C SER A 118 -22.50 3.29 6.07
N THR A 119 -23.27 3.44 7.14
CA THR A 119 -23.78 2.33 7.97
C THR A 119 -24.42 1.21 7.14
N SER A 120 -25.33 1.53 6.21
CA SER A 120 -25.97 0.53 5.35
C SER A 120 -25.17 0.16 4.09
N ARG A 121 -24.18 0.97 3.72
CA ARG A 121 -23.25 0.69 2.60
C ARG A 121 -21.83 0.57 3.14
N PRO A 122 -21.47 -0.58 3.75
CA PRO A 122 -20.22 -0.72 4.49
C PRO A 122 -18.97 -0.84 3.60
N LYS A 123 -19.16 -1.02 2.29
CA LYS A 123 -18.06 -1.11 1.32
C LYS A 123 -17.49 0.27 1.03
N TRP A 124 -16.18 0.42 1.20
CA TRP A 124 -15.46 1.64 0.84
C TRP A 124 -15.47 1.87 -0.67
N VAL A 125 -15.82 3.09 -1.06
CA VAL A 125 -15.75 3.55 -2.46
C VAL A 125 -15.06 4.91 -2.53
N ARG A 126 -14.40 5.19 -3.65
CA ARG A 126 -13.80 6.51 -3.90
C ARG A 126 -14.89 7.53 -4.22
N ILE A 127 -14.76 8.74 -3.69
CA ILE A 127 -15.57 9.87 -4.17
C ILE A 127 -15.21 10.12 -5.65
N PRO A 128 -16.20 10.35 -6.54
CA PRO A 128 -15.91 10.64 -7.95
C PRO A 128 -14.99 11.85 -8.11
N ALA A 129 -13.96 11.73 -8.95
CA ALA A 129 -12.93 12.77 -9.15
C ALA A 129 -13.49 14.14 -9.54
N LYS A 130 -14.60 14.17 -10.29
CA LYS A 130 -15.29 15.41 -10.67
C LYS A 130 -15.81 16.25 -9.50
N TYR A 131 -15.88 15.68 -8.29
CA TYR A 131 -16.35 16.36 -7.08
C TYR A 131 -15.21 16.69 -6.11
N VAL A 132 -13.96 16.46 -6.49
CA VAL A 132 -12.79 16.67 -5.62
C VAL A 132 -11.83 17.64 -6.31
N TYR A 133 -11.38 18.64 -5.56
CA TYR A 133 -10.47 19.67 -6.02
C TYR A 133 -9.28 19.76 -5.07
N TYR A 134 -8.07 19.90 -5.63
CA TYR A 134 -6.86 20.08 -4.85
C TYR A 134 -6.05 21.25 -5.40
N TYR A 135 -5.99 22.33 -4.64
CA TYR A 135 -5.48 23.62 -5.13
C TYR A 135 -4.73 24.37 -4.03
N ARG A 136 -3.95 25.36 -4.42
CA ARG A 136 -3.25 26.24 -3.49
C ARG A 136 -4.16 27.42 -3.15
N CYS A 137 -4.54 27.56 -1.89
CA CYS A 137 -5.45 28.61 -1.44
C CYS A 137 -4.66 29.76 -0.77
N PRO A 138 -4.72 31.01 -1.28
CA PRO A 138 -4.09 32.16 -0.66
C PRO A 138 -4.56 32.40 0.78
N ASP A 139 -5.87 32.24 1.03
CA ASP A 139 -6.53 32.55 2.30
C ASP A 139 -6.13 31.57 3.42
N HIS A 140 -5.78 30.34 3.07
CA HIS A 140 -5.22 29.36 4.01
C HIS A 140 -3.69 29.39 4.03
N ARG A 141 -3.09 30.57 4.22
CA ARG A 141 -1.62 30.77 4.30
C ARG A 141 -0.85 30.19 3.10
N LYS A 142 -1.46 30.20 1.91
CA LYS A 142 -0.91 29.59 0.68
C LYS A 142 -0.65 28.07 0.79
N ASN A 143 -1.32 27.38 1.73
CA ASN A 143 -1.34 25.93 1.84
C ASN A 143 -2.15 25.30 0.70
N TYR A 144 -1.96 23.99 0.52
CA TYR A 144 -2.85 23.21 -0.33
C TYR A 144 -4.11 22.83 0.43
N VAL A 145 -5.25 23.04 -0.22
CA VAL A 145 -6.58 22.67 0.25
C VAL A 145 -7.12 21.55 -0.62
N MET A 146 -7.69 20.52 0.00
CA MET A 146 -8.50 19.52 -0.70
C MET A 146 -9.97 19.75 -0.38
N SER A 147 -10.73 20.19 -1.37
CA SER A 147 -12.18 20.38 -1.25
C SER A 147 -12.90 19.21 -1.91
N PHE A 148 -13.95 18.69 -1.27
CA PHE A 148 -14.83 17.73 -1.92
C PHE A 148 -16.30 18.02 -1.63
N ALA A 149 -17.10 17.99 -2.70
CA ALA A 149 -18.54 18.15 -2.62
C ALA A 149 -19.20 16.79 -2.35
N PHE A 150 -20.17 16.78 -1.46
CA PHE A 150 -20.93 15.58 -1.10
C PHE A 150 -22.42 15.89 -0.94
N VAL A 151 -23.26 14.92 -1.26
CA VAL A 151 -24.71 15.01 -1.07
C VAL A 151 -25.14 13.84 -0.19
N PHE A 152 -25.69 14.15 0.98
CA PHE A 152 -26.24 13.15 1.88
C PHE A 152 -27.60 12.69 1.35
N ASP A 153 -27.79 11.38 1.26
CA ASP A 153 -28.98 10.77 0.65
C ASP A 153 -29.89 10.07 1.66
N ARG A 154 -29.44 9.86 2.91
CA ARG A 154 -30.21 9.17 3.95
C ARG A 154 -29.93 9.74 5.33
N GLU A 155 -31.00 10.05 6.03
CA GLU A 155 -30.97 10.76 7.31
C GLU A 155 -30.51 9.92 8.51
N ASP A 156 -30.72 8.61 8.46
CA ASP A 156 -30.42 7.67 9.55
C ASP A 156 -29.03 7.00 9.38
N GLU A 157 -28.25 7.46 8.40
CA GLU A 157 -26.91 6.95 8.14
C GLU A 157 -25.85 7.71 8.95
N VAL A 158 -24.77 6.99 9.26
CA VAL A 158 -23.49 7.58 9.64
C VAL A 158 -22.55 7.40 8.45
N TYR A 159 -22.06 8.51 7.90
CA TYR A 159 -21.12 8.49 6.77
C TYR A 159 -19.69 8.56 7.31
N GLN A 160 -18.81 7.69 6.82
CA GLN A 160 -17.40 7.69 7.20
C GLN A 160 -16.52 8.07 6.01
N PHE A 161 -15.68 9.08 6.20
CA PHE A 161 -14.73 9.59 5.22
C PHE A 161 -13.30 9.26 5.66
N SER A 162 -12.44 8.85 4.73
CA SER A 162 -11.05 8.48 5.04
C SER A 162 -10.09 8.81 3.91
N TYR A 163 -8.82 9.06 4.24
CA TYR A 163 -7.74 9.31 3.29
C TYR A 163 -7.52 8.13 2.33
N CYS A 164 -7.51 6.90 2.88
CA CYS A 164 -7.44 5.63 2.14
C CYS A 164 -8.22 4.55 2.91
N TYR A 165 -8.25 3.31 2.44
CA TYR A 165 -8.89 2.18 3.15
C TYR A 165 -8.27 2.04 4.55
N PRO A 166 -9.04 2.21 5.64
CA PRO A 166 -8.52 2.00 6.98
C PRO A 166 -8.20 0.52 7.24
N TYR A 167 -7.07 0.31 7.91
CA TYR A 167 -6.69 -1.00 8.43
C TYR A 167 -6.20 -0.78 9.88
N SER A 168 -7.11 -1.05 10.82
CA SER A 168 -6.92 -0.79 12.24
C SER A 168 -6.11 -1.90 12.92
N TYR A 169 -5.61 -1.64 14.12
CA TYR A 169 -4.92 -2.65 14.92
C TYR A 169 -5.88 -3.76 15.36
N THR A 170 -7.10 -3.42 15.77
CA THR A 170 -8.15 -4.42 16.10
C THR A 170 -8.46 -5.31 14.90
N ARG A 171 -8.53 -4.76 13.68
CA ARG A 171 -8.71 -5.55 12.44
C ARG A 171 -7.55 -6.56 12.28
N LEU A 172 -6.31 -6.13 12.51
CA LEU A 172 -5.15 -7.01 12.46
C LEU A 172 -5.25 -8.13 13.51
N GLN A 173 -5.52 -7.78 14.78
CA GLN A 173 -5.60 -8.75 15.86
C GLN A 173 -6.68 -9.80 15.58
N ASN A 174 -7.88 -9.38 15.19
CA ASN A 174 -8.96 -10.30 14.82
C ASN A 174 -8.57 -11.22 13.63
N TYR A 175 -7.84 -10.68 12.64
CA TYR A 175 -7.35 -11.48 11.52
C TYR A 175 -6.34 -12.54 11.98
N LEU A 176 -5.36 -12.17 12.82
CA LEU A 176 -4.36 -13.08 13.35
C LEU A 176 -4.97 -14.12 14.30
N ASP A 177 -5.91 -13.74 15.16
CA ASP A 177 -6.65 -14.65 16.04
C ASP A 177 -7.41 -15.70 15.23
N ASN A 178 -8.02 -15.29 14.11
CA ASN A 178 -8.72 -16.21 13.22
C ASN A 178 -7.77 -17.15 12.47
N LEU A 179 -6.55 -16.71 12.14
CA LEU A 179 -5.51 -17.58 11.57
C LEU A 179 -5.01 -18.60 12.59
N GLU A 180 -4.73 -18.16 13.82
CA GLU A 180 -4.25 -19.01 14.92
C GLU A 180 -5.28 -20.11 15.26
N LYS A 181 -6.57 -19.77 15.27
CA LYS A 181 -7.66 -20.76 15.43
C LYS A 181 -7.71 -21.86 14.37
N ARG A 182 -7.08 -21.66 13.21
CA ARG A 182 -6.98 -22.72 12.18
C ARG A 182 -5.97 -23.80 12.56
N ASN A 183 -5.10 -23.54 13.53
CA ASN A 183 -4.15 -24.49 14.10
C ASN A 183 -3.29 -25.19 13.03
N TYR A 184 -2.72 -24.41 12.12
CA TYR A 184 -1.75 -24.92 11.15
C TYR A 184 -0.44 -25.24 11.86
N ASP A 185 0.10 -26.43 11.61
CA ASP A 185 1.41 -26.87 12.13
C ASP A 185 2.59 -26.03 11.60
N PHE A 186 2.44 -25.43 10.42
CA PHE A 186 3.44 -24.59 9.77
C PHE A 186 3.33 -23.09 10.08
N LEU A 187 2.40 -22.65 10.93
CA LEU A 187 2.21 -21.25 11.33
C LEU A 187 2.33 -21.12 12.85
N HIS A 188 3.25 -20.27 13.30
CA HIS A 188 3.39 -19.92 14.70
C HIS A 188 3.28 -18.41 14.89
N ARG A 189 2.47 -17.97 15.85
CA ARG A 189 2.31 -16.56 16.22
C ARG A 189 2.90 -16.34 17.60
N GLU A 190 3.78 -15.35 17.72
CA GLU A 190 4.52 -15.04 18.94
C GLU A 190 4.32 -13.58 19.34
N LEU A 191 4.36 -13.30 20.65
CA LEU A 191 4.50 -11.94 21.16
C LEU A 191 5.98 -11.55 21.08
N LEU A 192 6.35 -10.71 20.12
CA LEU A 192 7.73 -10.24 20.01
C LEU A 192 8.07 -9.22 21.10
N CYS A 193 7.20 -8.24 21.31
CA CYS A 193 7.30 -7.30 22.43
C CYS A 193 5.96 -6.58 22.66
N LEU A 194 5.94 -5.73 23.68
CA LEU A 194 4.85 -4.77 23.89
C LEU A 194 5.26 -3.38 23.40
N THR A 195 4.30 -2.62 22.89
CA THR A 195 4.48 -1.21 22.57
C THR A 195 4.49 -0.36 23.85
N VAL A 196 4.71 0.95 23.72
CA VAL A 196 4.67 1.89 24.85
C VAL A 196 3.30 1.86 25.54
N GLN A 197 2.20 1.77 24.78
CA GLN A 197 0.85 1.62 25.33
C GLN A 197 0.43 0.15 25.56
N GLN A 198 1.39 -0.77 25.72
CA GLN A 198 1.13 -2.17 26.03
C GLN A 198 0.30 -2.93 24.98
N ARG A 199 0.37 -2.52 23.70
CA ARG A 199 -0.18 -3.30 22.59
C ARG A 199 0.82 -4.38 22.17
N ARG A 200 0.32 -5.51 21.71
CA ARG A 200 1.15 -6.60 21.20
C ARG A 200 1.79 -6.21 19.88
N LEU A 201 3.10 -6.43 19.78
CA LEU A 201 3.78 -6.58 18.51
C LEU A 201 3.88 -8.07 18.20
N ASP A 202 3.09 -8.54 17.23
CA ASP A 202 3.09 -9.94 16.84
C ASP A 202 4.17 -10.24 15.79
N LEU A 203 4.82 -11.40 15.96
CA LEU A 203 5.69 -12.03 14.97
C LEU A 203 5.01 -13.30 14.47
N LEU A 204 4.92 -13.47 13.16
CA LEU A 204 4.50 -14.71 12.54
C LEU A 204 5.71 -15.45 11.99
N THR A 205 5.81 -16.74 12.30
CA THR A 205 6.74 -17.67 11.69
C THR A 205 5.96 -18.62 10.80
N ILE A 206 6.25 -18.63 9.49
CA ILE A 206 5.61 -19.54 8.52
C ILE A 206 6.67 -20.42 7.87
N ALA A 207 6.70 -21.69 8.25
CA ALA A 207 7.65 -22.70 7.75
C ALA A 207 7.15 -24.09 8.11
N SER A 208 7.41 -25.09 7.27
CA SER A 208 7.06 -26.49 7.56
C SER A 208 7.80 -27.00 8.83
N PRO A 209 7.15 -27.84 9.66
CA PRO A 209 7.80 -28.45 10.81
C PRO A 209 9.06 -29.25 10.44
N ASP A 210 9.02 -29.98 9.32
CA ASP A 210 10.14 -30.79 8.84
C ASP A 210 11.39 -29.94 8.57
N LEU A 211 11.21 -28.79 7.91
CA LEU A 211 12.29 -27.84 7.69
C LEU A 211 12.86 -27.33 9.02
N GLN A 212 12.01 -26.96 9.97
CA GLN A 212 12.45 -26.45 11.28
C GLN A 212 13.18 -27.52 12.11
N ALA A 213 12.78 -28.78 11.99
CA ALA A 213 13.40 -29.94 12.64
C ALA A 213 14.72 -30.37 11.98
N SER A 214 14.97 -29.97 10.73
CA SER A 214 16.21 -30.28 10.02
C SER A 214 17.44 -29.76 10.80
N ALA A 215 18.32 -30.68 11.19
CA ALA A 215 19.53 -30.38 11.95
C ALA A 215 20.73 -30.04 11.04
N ASN A 216 20.68 -30.45 9.77
CA ASN A 216 21.82 -30.41 8.84
C ASN A 216 21.68 -29.33 7.76
N GLU A 217 20.57 -28.59 7.72
CA GLU A 217 20.31 -27.58 6.70
C GLU A 217 20.25 -26.17 7.30
N LYS A 218 20.98 -25.24 6.67
CA LYS A 218 20.91 -23.81 7.00
C LYS A 218 19.55 -23.27 6.52
N LEU A 219 18.79 -22.68 7.42
CA LEU A 219 17.43 -22.19 7.18
C LEU A 219 17.46 -20.85 6.45
N LYS A 220 17.17 -20.87 5.14
CA LYS A 220 16.95 -19.64 4.35
C LYS A 220 15.77 -18.87 4.92
N THR A 221 16.05 -17.68 5.44
CA THR A 221 15.11 -16.88 6.22
C THR A 221 14.80 -15.57 5.50
N VAL A 222 13.51 -15.28 5.36
CA VAL A 222 12.97 -14.06 4.77
C VAL A 222 12.22 -13.31 5.86
N LEU A 223 12.64 -12.08 6.17
CA LEU A 223 11.94 -11.22 7.12
C LEU A 223 11.19 -10.09 6.41
N ILE A 224 9.91 -9.92 6.76
CA ILE A 224 9.03 -8.89 6.19
C ILE A 224 8.43 -8.07 7.33
N THR A 225 8.52 -6.75 7.22
CA THR A 225 7.88 -5.80 8.14
C THR A 225 6.87 -4.93 7.40
N ALA A 226 5.85 -4.45 8.10
CA ALA A 226 4.90 -3.50 7.53
C ALA A 226 4.45 -2.45 8.56
N ARG A 227 3.87 -1.33 8.08
CA ARG A 227 3.26 -0.26 8.89
C ARG A 227 4.18 0.31 9.98
N VAL A 228 5.44 0.58 9.65
CA VAL A 228 6.28 1.42 10.52
C VAL A 228 5.75 2.86 10.57
N HIS A 229 5.24 3.37 9.44
CA HIS A 229 4.43 4.59 9.39
C HIS A 229 2.94 4.22 9.53
N PRO A 230 2.23 4.75 10.53
CA PRO A 230 0.87 4.35 10.81
C PRO A 230 -0.17 4.62 9.72
N GLY A 231 -0.09 5.74 9.01
CA GLY A 231 -1.08 6.12 8.00
C GLY A 231 -0.90 5.43 6.66
N GLU A 232 0.16 4.62 6.50
CA GLU A 232 0.48 3.89 5.27
C GLU A 232 -0.30 2.58 5.16
N THR A 233 -1.63 2.67 5.28
CA THR A 233 -2.54 1.52 5.31
C THR A 233 -2.43 0.55 4.14
N PRO A 234 -2.11 0.95 2.89
CA PRO A 234 -1.86 0.00 1.80
C PRO A 234 -0.86 -1.10 2.14
N SER A 235 0.19 -0.79 2.92
CA SER A 235 1.20 -1.77 3.33
C SER A 235 0.62 -2.92 4.16
N SER A 236 -0.44 -2.68 4.95
CA SER A 236 -1.13 -3.76 5.69
C SER A 236 -1.85 -4.72 4.77
N PHE A 237 -2.47 -4.22 3.69
CA PHE A 237 -3.16 -5.08 2.72
C PHE A 237 -2.15 -5.89 1.92
N VAL A 238 -1.02 -5.30 1.51
CA VAL A 238 0.08 -6.04 0.88
C VAL A 238 0.59 -7.13 1.83
N CYS A 239 0.85 -6.80 3.09
CA CYS A 239 1.30 -7.76 4.10
C CYS A 239 0.28 -8.89 4.31
N GLN A 240 -1.01 -8.57 4.41
CA GLN A 240 -2.06 -9.58 4.52
C GLN A 240 -2.09 -10.49 3.30
N GLY A 241 -1.93 -9.94 2.09
CA GLY A 241 -1.83 -10.73 0.87
C GLY A 241 -0.65 -11.71 0.87
N VAL A 242 0.51 -11.30 1.40
CA VAL A 242 1.67 -12.19 1.60
C VAL A 242 1.28 -13.34 2.54
N ILE A 243 0.73 -13.02 3.72
CA ILE A 243 0.35 -14.02 4.73
C ILE A 243 -0.69 -14.98 4.17
N ASP A 244 -1.79 -14.47 3.58
CA ASP A 244 -2.87 -15.26 3.01
C ASP A 244 -2.36 -16.23 1.93
N PHE A 245 -1.41 -15.81 1.10
CA PHE A 245 -0.78 -16.71 0.13
C PHE A 245 0.06 -17.78 0.82
N LEU A 246 0.93 -17.38 1.72
CA LEU A 246 1.87 -18.28 2.41
C LEU A 246 1.18 -19.30 3.29
N VAL A 247 -0.03 -19.04 3.82
CA VAL A 247 -0.82 -20.04 4.59
C VAL A 247 -1.78 -20.85 3.73
N SER A 248 -1.93 -20.51 2.45
CA SER A 248 -2.87 -21.19 1.55
C SER A 248 -2.40 -22.61 1.17
N ASN A 249 -3.32 -23.36 0.55
CA ASN A 249 -3.05 -24.67 -0.04
C ASN A 249 -2.42 -24.60 -1.44
N HIS A 250 -2.06 -23.40 -1.92
CA HIS A 250 -1.47 -23.23 -3.24
C HIS A 250 -0.15 -24.03 -3.36
N PRO A 251 0.10 -24.80 -4.44
CA PRO A 251 1.30 -25.63 -4.57
C PRO A 251 2.61 -24.85 -4.37
N ILE A 252 2.71 -23.66 -4.96
CA ILE A 252 3.85 -22.75 -4.73
C ILE A 252 4.03 -22.42 -3.24
N ALA A 253 2.96 -22.11 -2.51
CA ALA A 253 3.06 -21.79 -1.09
C ALA A 253 3.57 -22.98 -0.27
N LYS A 254 3.15 -24.21 -0.60
CA LYS A 254 3.68 -25.43 0.03
C LYS A 254 5.18 -25.57 -0.19
N VAL A 255 5.64 -25.47 -1.44
CA VAL A 255 7.08 -25.53 -1.79
C VAL A 255 7.87 -24.47 -1.04
N LEU A 256 7.35 -23.23 -0.96
CA LEU A 256 8.01 -22.16 -0.22
C LEU A 256 8.13 -22.49 1.27
N ARG A 257 7.08 -23.02 1.91
CA ARG A 257 7.12 -23.43 3.34
C ARG A 257 8.06 -24.60 3.60
N GLU A 258 8.28 -25.47 2.61
CA GLU A 258 9.20 -26.61 2.70
C GLU A 258 10.67 -26.19 2.62
N HIS A 259 10.99 -25.02 2.05
CA HIS A 259 12.38 -24.60 1.81
C HIS A 259 12.78 -23.30 2.53
N LEU A 260 11.82 -22.48 2.95
CA LEU A 260 12.07 -21.16 3.51
C LEU A 260 11.37 -20.96 4.86
N VAL A 261 12.00 -20.15 5.70
CA VAL A 261 11.41 -19.63 6.93
C VAL A 261 10.99 -18.18 6.72
N PHE A 262 9.68 -17.91 6.75
CA PHE A 262 9.18 -16.54 6.72
C PHE A 262 8.97 -16.03 8.14
N LYS A 263 9.59 -14.89 8.46
CA LYS A 263 9.37 -14.12 9.69
C LYS A 263 8.63 -12.83 9.31
N ILE A 264 7.42 -12.62 9.82
CA ILE A 264 6.59 -11.47 9.41
C ILE A 264 6.15 -10.68 10.63
N VAL A 265 6.45 -9.38 10.65
CA VAL A 265 5.92 -8.41 11.62
C VAL A 265 4.88 -7.54 10.91
N PRO A 266 3.57 -7.85 11.03
CA PRO A 266 2.55 -7.24 10.18
C PRO A 266 2.27 -5.75 10.48
N MET A 267 2.67 -5.27 11.66
CA MET A 267 2.46 -3.88 12.06
C MET A 267 3.51 -3.43 13.08
N LEU A 268 4.53 -2.70 12.63
CA LEU A 268 5.62 -2.19 13.48
C LEU A 268 5.22 -1.04 14.41
N ASN A 269 4.13 -0.33 14.12
CA ASN A 269 3.68 0.82 14.92
C ASN A 269 2.22 0.73 15.38
N PRO A 270 1.84 -0.26 16.21
CA PRO A 270 0.45 -0.40 16.68
C PRO A 270 -0.11 0.84 17.37
N ASP A 271 0.69 1.52 18.19
CA ASP A 271 0.23 2.70 18.93
C ASP A 271 -0.11 3.86 18.00
N GLY A 272 0.77 4.17 17.06
CA GLY A 272 0.49 5.22 16.08
C GLY A 272 -0.72 4.89 15.20
N VAL A 273 -0.93 3.60 14.88
CA VAL A 273 -2.12 3.15 14.11
C VAL A 273 -3.39 3.35 14.91
N TYR A 274 -3.40 2.95 16.18
CA TYR A 274 -4.56 3.11 17.05
C TYR A 274 -4.95 4.58 17.21
N LEU A 275 -3.96 5.46 17.37
CA LEU A 275 -4.16 6.91 17.55
C LEU A 275 -4.59 7.64 16.27
N GLY A 276 -4.49 7.01 15.09
CA GLY A 276 -4.74 7.69 13.82
C GLY A 276 -3.64 8.69 13.45
N ASN A 277 -2.39 8.40 13.82
CA ASN A 277 -1.25 9.14 13.29
C ASN A 277 -1.03 8.79 11.80
N TYR A 278 -0.27 9.62 11.08
CA TYR A 278 0.19 9.35 9.72
C TYR A 278 1.60 8.72 9.70
N ARG A 279 2.54 9.26 10.46
CA ARG A 279 3.97 8.95 10.31
C ARG A 279 4.64 8.52 11.61
N CYS A 280 4.27 9.14 12.72
CA CYS A 280 5.00 9.01 13.98
C CYS A 280 4.43 7.94 14.93
N SER A 281 5.29 7.45 15.82
CA SER A 281 4.89 6.70 17.02
C SER A 281 4.09 7.56 18.01
N LEU A 282 3.62 6.96 19.11
CA LEU A 282 3.01 7.69 20.23
C LEU A 282 3.85 8.88 20.69
N MET A 283 5.17 8.69 20.78
CA MET A 283 6.11 9.69 21.28
C MET A 283 6.54 10.72 20.24
N GLY A 284 5.95 10.71 19.03
CA GLY A 284 6.25 11.69 17.99
C GLY A 284 7.46 11.36 17.12
N PHE A 285 8.08 10.18 17.27
CA PHE A 285 9.23 9.76 16.47
C PHE A 285 8.83 9.14 15.13
N ASP A 286 9.51 9.53 14.06
CA ASP A 286 9.54 8.78 12.80
C ASP A 286 10.39 7.53 12.99
N LEU A 287 9.74 6.40 13.25
CA LEU A 287 10.41 5.13 13.55
C LEU A 287 11.38 4.72 12.43
N ASN A 288 11.08 5.01 11.16
CA ASN A 288 11.98 4.69 10.05
C ASN A 288 13.15 5.69 9.91
N ARG A 289 13.53 6.38 10.99
CA ARG A 289 14.78 7.14 11.14
C ARG A 289 15.65 6.67 12.30
N HIS A 290 15.19 5.66 13.06
CA HIS A 290 15.78 5.26 14.33
C HIS A 290 16.28 3.80 14.31
N TRP A 291 16.49 3.21 13.13
CA TRP A 291 17.00 1.83 13.03
C TRP A 291 18.48 1.70 13.45
N GLN A 292 19.28 2.77 13.36
CA GLN A 292 20.69 2.76 13.76
C GLN A 292 20.84 2.43 15.24
N GLU A 293 20.18 3.18 16.11
CA GLU A 293 20.25 3.02 17.56
C GLU A 293 18.83 3.13 18.17
N PRO A 294 17.97 2.11 18.01
CA PRO A 294 16.65 2.14 18.60
C PRO A 294 16.77 2.06 20.13
N SER A 295 15.94 2.82 20.84
CA SER A 295 15.86 2.78 22.29
C SER A 295 14.83 1.72 22.70
N PRO A 296 15.13 0.83 23.66
CA PRO A 296 14.17 -0.16 24.14
C PRO A 296 12.94 0.47 24.81
N TRP A 297 13.04 1.72 25.28
CA TRP A 297 11.94 2.44 25.92
C TRP A 297 11.16 3.32 24.95
N ALA A 298 11.84 4.09 24.09
CA ALA A 298 11.17 4.99 23.16
C ALA A 298 10.73 4.30 21.85
N HIS A 299 11.45 3.26 21.44
CA HIS A 299 11.25 2.52 20.18
C HIS A 299 11.20 1.00 20.43
N PRO A 300 10.40 0.50 21.41
CA PRO A 300 10.43 -0.91 21.81
C PRO A 300 10.21 -1.87 20.64
N THR A 301 9.33 -1.51 19.70
CA THR A 301 9.03 -2.35 18.53
C THR A 301 10.20 -2.48 17.55
N LEU A 302 10.91 -1.38 17.29
CA LEU A 302 12.12 -1.40 16.47
C LEU A 302 13.25 -2.12 17.17
N TYR A 303 13.43 -1.86 18.46
CA TYR A 303 14.47 -2.49 19.27
C TYR A 303 14.33 -4.02 19.26
N ALA A 304 13.15 -4.53 19.56
CA ALA A 304 12.88 -5.96 19.56
C ALA A 304 13.02 -6.58 18.16
N THR A 305 12.49 -5.92 17.12
CA THR A 305 12.60 -6.41 15.73
C THR A 305 14.05 -6.43 15.24
N LYS A 306 14.83 -5.39 15.57
CA LYS A 306 16.25 -5.32 15.23
C LYS A 306 17.04 -6.40 15.97
N ASN A 307 16.80 -6.60 17.26
CA ASN A 307 17.47 -7.67 18.02
C ASN A 307 17.18 -9.04 17.43
N LEU A 308 15.91 -9.34 17.11
CA LEU A 308 15.54 -10.57 16.40
C LEU A 308 16.33 -10.75 15.11
N LEU A 309 16.42 -9.72 14.28
CA LEU A 309 17.21 -9.75 13.03
C LEU A 309 18.69 -10.06 13.29
N MET A 310 19.31 -9.39 14.27
CA MET A 310 20.71 -9.60 14.61
C MET A 310 20.95 -10.99 15.23
N GLU A 311 20.00 -11.52 15.99
CA GLU A 311 20.06 -12.86 16.56
C GLU A 311 19.96 -13.93 15.46
N LEU A 312 19.04 -13.76 14.51
CA LEU A 312 18.92 -14.66 13.36
C LEU A 312 20.16 -14.64 12.47
N ASP A 313 20.73 -13.46 12.22
CA ASP A 313 21.94 -13.29 11.40
C ASP A 313 23.17 -13.96 12.03
N ARG A 314 23.33 -13.84 13.36
CA ARG A 314 24.43 -14.49 14.09
C ARG A 314 24.24 -15.99 14.28
N ASN A 315 22.99 -16.46 14.24
CA ASN A 315 22.68 -17.87 14.44
C ASN A 315 23.09 -18.66 13.21
N GLN A 316 24.10 -19.53 13.35
CA GLN A 316 24.61 -20.35 12.25
C GLN A 316 23.55 -21.26 11.59
N LYS A 317 22.45 -21.56 12.30
CA LYS A 317 21.32 -22.31 11.73
C LYS A 317 20.51 -21.48 10.73
N HIS A 318 20.51 -20.16 10.82
CA HIS A 318 19.74 -19.27 9.96
C HIS A 318 20.62 -18.60 8.92
N ASP A 319 20.08 -18.45 7.72
CA ASP A 319 20.65 -17.65 6.65
C ASP A 319 19.71 -16.50 6.34
N MET A 320 20.02 -15.31 6.87
CA MET A 320 19.21 -14.12 6.65
C MET A 320 19.38 -13.63 5.22
N ASP A 321 18.44 -13.99 4.35
CA ASP A 321 18.59 -13.76 2.91
C ASP A 321 17.88 -12.47 2.47
N PHE A 322 16.67 -12.23 3.01
CA PHE A 322 15.88 -11.05 2.69
C PHE A 322 15.40 -10.30 3.93
N TYR A 323 15.44 -8.97 3.84
CA TYR A 323 14.65 -8.06 4.65
C TYR A 323 13.83 -7.15 3.73
N ILE A 324 12.50 -7.17 3.86
CA ILE A 324 11.60 -6.32 3.05
C ILE A 324 10.70 -5.51 3.97
N ASP A 325 10.82 -4.18 3.89
CA ASP A 325 9.98 -3.24 4.63
C ASP A 325 8.87 -2.68 3.73
N LEU A 326 7.61 -2.95 4.08
CA LEU A 326 6.43 -2.56 3.29
C LEU A 326 5.91 -1.17 3.70
N HIS A 327 5.86 -0.25 2.75
CA HIS A 327 5.45 1.16 2.89
C HIS A 327 4.38 1.55 1.88
N ALA A 328 3.86 2.77 2.00
CA ALA A 328 2.97 3.35 1.00
C ALA A 328 3.39 4.76 0.56
N HIS A 329 3.27 5.02 -0.74
CA HIS A 329 3.79 6.24 -1.36
C HIS A 329 2.68 7.20 -1.78
N SER A 330 2.79 8.46 -1.34
CA SER A 330 1.74 9.49 -1.54
C SER A 330 1.88 10.30 -2.83
N THR A 331 2.94 10.08 -3.62
CA THR A 331 3.23 10.91 -4.82
C THR A 331 3.52 10.12 -6.09
N LEU A 332 3.72 8.81 -6.00
CA LEU A 332 4.01 7.96 -7.17
C LEU A 332 2.91 6.91 -7.29
N MET A 333 2.58 6.57 -8.53
CA MET A 333 1.72 5.44 -8.88
C MET A 333 2.52 4.13 -8.86
N ASN A 334 1.81 3.00 -8.93
CA ASN A 334 2.37 1.64 -8.94
C ASN A 334 3.02 1.22 -7.60
N GLY A 335 3.39 -0.06 -7.52
CA GLY A 335 4.35 -0.56 -6.54
C GLY A 335 5.77 -0.49 -7.09
N PHE A 336 6.78 -0.24 -6.25
CA PHE A 336 8.19 -0.18 -6.66
C PHE A 336 9.11 -0.37 -5.47
N MET A 337 10.38 -0.71 -5.71
CA MET A 337 11.34 -0.95 -4.64
C MET A 337 12.43 0.11 -4.55
N TYR A 338 12.86 0.36 -3.31
CA TYR A 338 14.13 0.98 -3.03
C TYR A 338 15.12 -0.05 -2.51
N GLY A 339 16.32 -0.10 -3.10
CA GLY A 339 17.44 -0.94 -2.65
C GLY A 339 18.69 -0.11 -2.34
N ASN A 340 19.78 -0.75 -1.92
CA ASN A 340 21.01 -0.06 -1.55
C ASN A 340 21.99 -0.01 -2.73
N ILE A 341 22.91 0.95 -2.75
CA ILE A 341 24.09 0.83 -3.64
C ILE A 341 25.20 0.18 -2.83
N TYR A 342 25.75 -0.91 -3.36
CA TYR A 342 26.94 -1.58 -2.84
C TYR A 342 28.13 -1.26 -3.75
N ASP A 343 29.33 -1.22 -3.18
CA ASP A 343 30.56 -1.06 -3.96
C ASP A 343 30.97 -2.37 -4.64
N ASP A 344 30.55 -3.52 -4.07
CA ASP A 344 30.64 -4.82 -4.73
C ASP A 344 29.62 -4.94 -5.87
N ALA A 345 30.13 -5.07 -7.09
CA ALA A 345 29.34 -5.22 -8.31
C ALA A 345 28.52 -6.51 -8.29
N GLU A 346 29.04 -7.61 -7.75
CA GLU A 346 28.35 -8.90 -7.73
C GLU A 346 27.14 -8.83 -6.81
N ARG A 347 27.30 -8.28 -5.60
CA ARG A 347 26.18 -8.01 -4.69
C ARG A 347 25.13 -7.09 -5.31
N TYR A 348 25.56 -6.07 -6.07
CA TYR A 348 24.64 -5.19 -6.80
C TYR A 348 23.83 -5.95 -7.86
N GLU A 349 24.47 -6.82 -8.64
CA GLU A 349 23.78 -7.64 -9.64
C GLU A 349 22.78 -8.58 -9.00
N ARG A 350 23.17 -9.29 -7.93
CA ARG A 350 22.30 -10.21 -7.17
C ARG A 350 21.03 -9.51 -6.65
N GLN A 351 21.16 -8.33 -6.02
CA GLN A 351 19.98 -7.60 -5.54
C GLN A 351 19.07 -7.07 -6.67
N SER A 352 19.56 -6.95 -7.90
CA SER A 352 18.75 -6.46 -9.02
C SER A 352 17.76 -7.51 -9.55
N VAL A 353 18.01 -8.79 -9.23
CA VAL A 353 17.25 -9.93 -9.75
C VAL A 353 15.82 -9.95 -9.21
N PHE A 354 15.65 -9.83 -7.89
CA PHE A 354 14.33 -9.95 -7.27
C PHE A 354 13.32 -8.90 -7.77
N PRO A 355 13.64 -7.59 -7.88
CA PRO A 355 12.72 -6.62 -8.45
C PRO A 355 12.36 -6.88 -9.93
N LYS A 356 13.27 -7.44 -10.73
CA LYS A 356 12.99 -7.81 -12.13
C LYS A 356 12.00 -8.98 -12.22
N LEU A 357 12.17 -9.99 -11.35
CA LEU A 357 11.23 -11.10 -11.25
C LEU A 357 9.86 -10.61 -10.75
N LEU A 358 9.82 -9.73 -9.76
CA LEU A 358 8.57 -9.16 -9.27
C LEU A 358 7.85 -8.35 -10.36
N CYS A 359 8.57 -7.57 -11.16
CA CYS A 359 8.01 -6.86 -12.30
C CYS A 359 7.37 -7.80 -13.34
N SER A 360 7.89 -9.03 -13.47
CA SER A 360 7.32 -10.04 -14.37
C SER A 360 6.07 -10.70 -13.78
N ASN A 361 5.98 -10.79 -12.45
CA ASN A 361 4.88 -11.42 -11.72
C ASN A 361 3.75 -10.46 -11.32
N ALA A 362 4.00 -9.16 -11.29
CA ALA A 362 3.08 -8.14 -10.81
C ALA A 362 2.93 -7.00 -11.84
N GLU A 363 1.76 -6.96 -12.50
CA GLU A 363 1.42 -5.93 -13.50
C GLU A 363 1.37 -4.51 -12.94
N ASP A 364 1.18 -4.39 -11.63
CA ASP A 364 1.10 -3.16 -10.86
C ASP A 364 2.45 -2.73 -10.29
N PHE A 365 3.52 -3.50 -10.53
CA PHE A 365 4.89 -3.18 -10.14
C PHE A 365 5.65 -2.44 -11.26
N SER A 366 6.38 -1.40 -10.88
CA SER A 366 7.15 -0.53 -11.77
C SER A 366 8.64 -0.72 -11.53
N LEU A 367 9.31 -1.37 -12.51
CA LEU A 367 10.77 -1.45 -12.52
C LEU A 367 11.41 -0.08 -12.80
N SER A 368 10.76 0.80 -13.57
CA SER A 368 11.27 2.14 -13.87
C SER A 368 11.31 3.06 -12.64
N ASN A 369 10.37 2.91 -11.71
CA ASN A 369 10.38 3.63 -10.42
C ASN A 369 11.27 2.96 -9.37
N THR A 370 11.73 1.73 -9.63
CA THR A 370 12.63 1.01 -8.71
C THR A 370 14.02 1.62 -8.76
N ASN A 371 14.56 1.97 -7.59
CA ASN A 371 15.80 2.76 -7.51
C ASN A 371 16.73 2.25 -6.39
N PHE A 372 18.03 2.23 -6.67
CA PHE A 372 19.07 1.90 -5.71
C PHE A 372 19.85 3.16 -5.36
N ASN A 373 19.95 3.51 -4.08
CA ASN A 373 20.60 4.75 -3.64
C ASN A 373 21.41 4.59 -2.34
N ARG A 374 22.30 5.57 -2.10
CA ARG A 374 23.13 5.69 -0.89
C ARG A 374 22.93 7.01 -0.12
N ASP A 375 21.77 7.66 -0.29
CA ASP A 375 21.40 8.94 0.34
C ASP A 375 21.65 9.01 1.86
N ALA A 376 22.47 9.95 2.31
CA ALA A 376 22.84 10.08 3.72
C ALA A 376 21.62 10.30 4.66
N VAL A 377 20.62 11.07 4.20
CA VAL A 377 19.38 11.36 4.95
C VAL A 377 18.55 10.08 5.21
N LYS A 378 18.81 9.00 4.48
CA LYS A 378 18.13 7.71 4.63
C LYS A 378 18.94 6.70 5.43
N ALA A 379 20.11 7.05 5.98
CA ALA A 379 20.97 6.12 6.72
C ALA A 379 20.26 5.45 7.91
N GLY A 380 19.40 6.18 8.61
CA GLY A 380 18.59 5.68 9.74
C GLY A 380 17.34 4.86 9.36
N THR A 381 17.12 4.58 8.08
CA THR A 381 16.01 3.73 7.62
C THR A 381 16.34 2.24 7.78
N GLY A 382 15.33 1.38 7.93
CA GLY A 382 15.52 -0.06 8.11
C GLY A 382 16.36 -0.68 7.00
N ARG A 383 15.95 -0.46 5.74
CA ARG A 383 16.68 -0.88 4.53
C ARG A 383 18.18 -0.52 4.58
N ARG A 384 18.51 0.70 4.99
CA ARG A 384 19.89 1.20 4.95
C ARG A 384 20.73 0.73 6.12
N THR A 385 20.19 0.80 7.33
CA THR A 385 20.89 0.33 8.52
C THR A 385 21.10 -1.18 8.44
N LEU A 386 20.06 -1.94 8.14
CA LEU A 386 20.17 -3.40 8.08
C LEU A 386 21.02 -3.87 6.90
N GLY A 387 20.99 -3.18 5.76
CA GLY A 387 21.90 -3.49 4.65
C GLY A 387 23.38 -3.28 4.96
N SER A 388 23.70 -2.51 6.00
CA SER A 388 25.07 -2.37 6.52
C SER A 388 25.39 -3.29 7.71
N CYS A 389 24.37 -3.80 8.41
CA CYS A 389 24.55 -4.62 9.61
C CYS A 389 24.45 -6.12 9.34
N LEU A 390 23.62 -6.52 8.37
CA LEU A 390 23.41 -7.91 8.00
C LEU A 390 24.40 -8.32 6.91
N ASP A 391 24.90 -9.55 7.03
CA ASP A 391 25.86 -10.09 6.07
C ASP A 391 25.13 -10.59 4.82
N GLU A 392 25.55 -10.12 3.65
CA GLU A 392 25.02 -10.50 2.33
C GLU A 392 23.50 -10.34 2.07
N SER A 393 22.67 -10.02 3.07
CA SER A 393 21.20 -9.95 2.91
C SER A 393 20.76 -8.89 1.91
N HIS A 394 19.69 -9.21 1.18
CA HIS A 394 18.98 -8.28 0.31
C HIS A 394 17.96 -7.47 1.12
N CYS A 395 18.28 -6.20 1.35
CA CYS A 395 17.43 -5.27 2.08
C CYS A 395 16.67 -4.33 1.13
N TYR A 396 15.34 -4.38 1.15
CA TYR A 396 14.48 -3.53 0.33
C TYR A 396 13.46 -2.76 1.15
N THR A 397 13.05 -1.61 0.62
CA THR A 397 11.76 -0.99 0.94
C THR A 397 10.84 -1.19 -0.25
N LEU A 398 9.70 -1.85 -0.07
CA LEU A 398 8.65 -1.94 -1.09
C LEU A 398 7.61 -0.86 -0.81
N GLU A 399 7.50 0.09 -1.73
CA GLU A 399 6.51 1.16 -1.71
C GLU A 399 5.32 0.77 -2.58
N VAL A 400 4.10 1.08 -2.13
CA VAL A 400 2.90 0.96 -2.96
C VAL A 400 2.08 2.24 -2.95
N SER A 401 1.58 2.67 -4.10
CA SER A 401 0.79 3.90 -4.22
C SER A 401 -0.48 3.90 -3.37
N PHE A 402 -0.82 5.05 -2.78
CA PHE A 402 -2.15 5.28 -2.16
C PHE A 402 -3.30 5.39 -3.18
N PHE A 403 -3.00 5.62 -4.46
CA PHE A 403 -4.01 5.94 -5.45
C PHE A 403 -4.22 4.80 -6.45
N SER A 404 -3.30 4.65 -7.39
CA SER A 404 -3.49 3.85 -8.59
C SER A 404 -2.18 3.23 -9.07
N TYR A 405 -2.32 2.29 -9.99
CA TYR A 405 -1.23 1.73 -10.77
C TYR A 405 -1.57 1.79 -12.25
N GLN A 406 -0.54 1.86 -13.08
CA GLN A 406 -0.64 1.73 -14.52
C GLN A 406 -0.11 0.37 -14.93
N THR A 407 -0.88 -0.37 -15.73
CA THR A 407 -0.38 -1.63 -16.30
C THR A 407 0.55 -1.32 -17.46
N ASN A 408 1.57 -2.16 -17.64
CA ASN A 408 2.51 -2.04 -18.77
C ASN A 408 1.83 -2.25 -20.13
N THR A 409 0.64 -2.87 -20.16
CA THR A 409 -0.06 -3.24 -21.40
C THR A 409 -1.05 -2.19 -21.87
N THR A 410 -1.84 -1.59 -20.97
CA THR A 410 -2.89 -0.64 -21.36
C THR A 410 -2.53 0.82 -21.11
N GLY A 411 -1.54 1.10 -20.25
CA GLY A 411 -1.22 2.45 -19.77
C GLY A 411 -2.36 3.13 -18.98
N GLN A 412 -3.50 2.45 -18.82
CA GLN A 412 -4.65 2.96 -18.11
C GLN A 412 -4.37 2.93 -16.60
N SER A 413 -4.59 4.07 -15.96
CA SER A 413 -4.47 4.21 -14.51
C SER A 413 -5.68 3.57 -13.83
N MET A 414 -5.44 2.53 -13.04
CA MET A 414 -6.45 1.79 -12.30
C MET A 414 -6.30 2.09 -10.80
N PRO A 415 -7.31 2.66 -10.13
CA PRO A 415 -7.26 2.87 -8.70
C PRO A 415 -7.11 1.54 -7.95
N TYR A 416 -6.24 1.52 -6.94
CA TYR A 416 -6.11 0.36 -6.07
C TYR A 416 -7.41 0.10 -5.29
N THR A 417 -7.75 -1.18 -5.21
CA THR A 417 -8.74 -1.72 -4.29
C THR A 417 -8.03 -2.46 -3.15
N GLU A 418 -8.74 -2.77 -2.05
CA GLU A 418 -8.20 -3.64 -0.99
C GLU A 418 -7.64 -4.95 -1.58
N GLU A 419 -8.37 -5.55 -2.53
CA GLU A 419 -7.97 -6.79 -3.21
C GLU A 419 -6.75 -6.61 -4.12
N ALA A 420 -6.63 -5.47 -4.81
CA ALA A 420 -5.45 -5.19 -5.64
C ALA A 420 -4.18 -5.07 -4.79
N TYR A 421 -4.25 -4.42 -3.61
CA TYR A 421 -3.13 -4.40 -2.68
C TYR A 421 -2.76 -5.79 -2.18
N MET A 422 -3.76 -6.63 -1.83
CA MET A 422 -3.51 -8.01 -1.45
C MET A 422 -2.91 -8.82 -2.61
N LYS A 423 -3.34 -8.58 -3.86
CA LYS A 423 -2.77 -9.22 -5.06
C LYS A 423 -1.28 -8.93 -5.21
N LEU A 424 -0.84 -7.69 -5.01
CA LEU A 424 0.59 -7.34 -5.00
C LEU A 424 1.34 -8.16 -3.95
N GLY A 425 0.78 -8.30 -2.74
CA GLY A 425 1.35 -9.13 -1.68
C GLY A 425 1.49 -10.61 -2.06
N ARG A 426 0.46 -11.19 -2.69
CA ARG A 426 0.53 -12.58 -3.19
C ARG A 426 1.60 -12.74 -4.28
N ASN A 427 1.72 -11.75 -5.18
CA ASN A 427 2.73 -11.78 -6.24
C ASN A 427 4.15 -11.61 -5.68
N LEU A 428 4.33 -10.77 -4.65
CA LEU A 428 5.58 -10.67 -3.90
C LEU A 428 5.99 -12.04 -3.33
N ALA A 429 5.07 -12.72 -2.63
CA ALA A 429 5.34 -14.02 -2.05
C ALA A 429 5.66 -15.10 -3.11
N ARG A 430 4.93 -15.12 -4.24
CA ARG A 430 5.19 -16.02 -5.37
C ARG A 430 6.58 -15.84 -5.97
N THR A 431 7.05 -14.60 -6.04
CA THR A 431 8.34 -14.24 -6.67
C THR A 431 9.53 -14.92 -5.98
N PHE A 432 9.44 -15.24 -4.70
CA PHE A 432 10.47 -16.03 -4.02
C PHE A 432 10.71 -17.40 -4.68
N LEU A 433 9.66 -18.06 -5.20
CA LEU A 433 9.86 -19.36 -5.85
C LEU A 433 10.73 -19.22 -7.10
N ASP A 434 10.47 -18.19 -7.91
CA ASP A 434 11.24 -17.95 -9.13
C ASP A 434 12.67 -17.54 -8.81
N TYR A 435 12.86 -16.71 -7.77
CA TYR A 435 14.18 -16.31 -7.30
C TYR A 435 14.99 -17.53 -6.84
N TYR A 436 14.43 -18.38 -5.98
CA TYR A 436 15.16 -19.53 -5.44
C TYR A 436 15.33 -20.68 -6.44
N LYS A 437 14.49 -20.77 -7.47
CA LYS A 437 14.75 -21.64 -8.62
C LYS A 437 15.92 -21.13 -9.46
N LEU A 438 15.97 -19.82 -9.70
CA LEU A 438 17.01 -19.19 -10.49
C LEU A 438 18.39 -19.30 -9.81
N THR A 439 18.45 -19.21 -8.48
CA THR A 439 19.69 -19.40 -7.72
C THR A 439 20.05 -20.88 -7.51
N GLY A 440 19.21 -21.82 -7.98
CA GLY A 440 19.43 -23.26 -7.83
C GLY A 440 19.16 -23.81 -6.43
N PHE A 441 18.69 -22.99 -5.48
CA PHE A 441 18.38 -23.42 -4.12
C PHE A 441 17.15 -24.34 -4.08
N ILE A 442 16.09 -23.98 -4.81
CA ILE A 442 14.92 -24.84 -4.99
C ILE A 442 15.06 -25.57 -6.32
N SER A 443 15.18 -26.89 -6.28
CA SER A 443 15.30 -27.71 -7.50
C SER A 443 14.08 -27.53 -8.39
N ALA A 444 14.32 -27.20 -9.66
CA ALA A 444 13.32 -27.32 -10.70
C ALA A 444 13.11 -28.81 -11.00
N LYS A 445 12.36 -29.54 -10.16
CA LYS A 445 11.88 -30.86 -10.58
C LYS A 445 11.07 -30.66 -11.87
N PRO A 446 11.36 -31.39 -12.96
CA PRO A 446 10.46 -31.42 -14.10
C PRO A 446 9.11 -31.89 -13.56
N SER A 447 8.04 -31.15 -13.84
CA SER A 447 6.70 -31.63 -13.57
C SER A 447 6.51 -32.90 -14.39
N SER A 448 6.74 -34.07 -13.80
CA SER A 448 6.32 -35.31 -14.39
C SER A 448 4.80 -35.27 -14.44
N SER A 449 4.31 -35.21 -15.67
CA SER A 449 2.96 -35.51 -16.05
C SER A 449 2.42 -36.66 -15.22
N VAL A 450 1.21 -36.47 -14.70
CA VAL A 450 0.36 -37.56 -14.23
C VAL A 450 0.08 -38.45 -15.44
N VAL A 451 0.92 -39.47 -15.63
CA VAL A 451 0.60 -40.62 -16.47
C VAL A 451 -0.07 -41.63 -15.54
N PRO A 452 -1.36 -41.98 -15.76
CA PRO A 452 -1.99 -43.02 -14.98
C PRO A 452 -1.25 -44.33 -15.22
N LYS A 453 -0.71 -44.94 -14.15
CA LYS A 453 -0.24 -46.32 -14.20
C LYS A 453 -1.43 -47.23 -14.47
N ILE A 454 -1.57 -47.69 -15.71
CA ILE A 454 -2.38 -48.85 -16.04
C ILE A 454 -1.61 -50.06 -15.52
N SER A 455 -2.16 -50.73 -14.51
CA SER A 455 -1.68 -51.99 -13.99
C SER A 455 -1.85 -53.08 -15.05
N GLY A 456 -0.74 -53.58 -15.58
CA GLY A 456 -0.73 -54.84 -16.32
C GLY A 456 -0.71 -56.01 -15.35
N GLN A 457 -1.74 -56.87 -15.41
CA GLN A 457 -1.59 -58.29 -15.12
C GLN A 457 -1.48 -59.01 -16.46
N GLY A 458 -0.36 -59.72 -16.65
CA GLY A 458 -0.20 -60.68 -17.73
C GLY A 458 -0.80 -62.03 -17.36
N GLY A 459 -1.31 -62.76 -18.36
CA GLY A 459 -1.82 -64.12 -18.17
C GLY A 459 -2.54 -64.67 -19.39
N GLN A 460 -1.75 -65.27 -20.28
CA GLN A 460 -2.03 -66.18 -21.40
C GLN A 460 -3.42 -66.86 -21.51
N GLY A 461 -3.91 -66.98 -22.76
CA GLY A 461 -4.25 -68.31 -23.30
C GLY A 461 -5.69 -68.59 -23.79
N SER A 462 -5.80 -68.80 -25.10
CA SER A 462 -6.67 -69.78 -25.81
C SER A 462 -8.15 -69.49 -26.16
N ASN A 463 -8.37 -69.49 -27.48
CA ASN A 463 -9.49 -69.99 -28.31
C ASN A 463 -10.82 -70.42 -27.66
N GLY A 464 -11.94 -70.03 -28.29
CA GLY A 464 -13.21 -70.76 -28.15
C GLY A 464 -14.47 -70.09 -28.70
N ASN A 465 -14.79 -70.45 -29.94
CA ASN A 465 -16.03 -70.38 -30.72
C ASN A 465 -17.43 -70.37 -30.02
N GLY A 466 -18.44 -69.82 -30.72
CA GLY A 466 -19.90 -70.08 -30.57
C GLY A 466 -20.68 -69.00 -29.82
N GLY A 467 -21.86 -68.49 -30.22
CA GLY A 467 -22.90 -68.93 -31.16
C GLY A 467 -24.27 -68.87 -30.46
N GLY A 468 -25.27 -68.20 -31.05
CA GLY A 468 -26.71 -68.36 -30.76
C GLY A 468 -27.30 -67.55 -29.58
N THR A 469 -28.21 -66.58 -29.75
CA THR A 469 -29.68 -66.64 -30.03
C THR A 469 -30.59 -66.76 -28.79
N GLY A 470 -31.64 -65.91 -28.74
CA GLY A 470 -32.89 -66.10 -27.97
C GLY A 470 -33.07 -65.07 -26.84
N ALA A 471 -33.91 -64.03 -26.97
CA ALA A 471 -35.37 -64.01 -26.77
C ALA A 471 -35.77 -64.30 -25.29
N ALA A 472 -36.69 -63.61 -24.61
CA ALA A 472 -37.60 -62.51 -24.88
C ALA A 472 -38.29 -62.13 -23.54
N GLN A 473 -39.15 -61.11 -23.60
CA GLN A 473 -40.23 -60.73 -22.66
C GLN A 473 -39.79 -60.07 -21.34
N GLY A 474 -40.45 -59.02 -20.84
CA GLY A 474 -41.66 -58.32 -21.28
C GLY A 474 -42.11 -57.30 -20.21
N GLY A 475 -42.93 -56.33 -20.64
CA GLY A 475 -43.67 -55.38 -19.80
C GLY A 475 -42.96 -54.02 -19.61
N ALA A 476 -43.26 -52.93 -20.35
CA ALA A 476 -44.52 -52.18 -20.52
C ALA A 476 -45.09 -51.71 -19.15
N ARG A 477 -45.44 -50.45 -18.88
CA ARG A 477 -45.91 -49.26 -19.63
C ARG A 477 -45.45 -48.00 -18.85
N GLY A 478 -45.15 -46.84 -19.46
CA GLY A 478 -46.09 -45.84 -20.02
C GLY A 478 -46.57 -44.89 -18.90
N SER A 479 -46.70 -43.56 -19.01
CA SER A 479 -46.68 -42.57 -20.10
C SER A 479 -46.59 -41.18 -19.44
N ARG A 480 -45.80 -40.23 -19.96
CA ARG A 480 -46.17 -38.98 -20.68
C ARG A 480 -47.13 -37.98 -19.98
N GLY A 481 -46.78 -36.69 -20.12
CA GLY A 481 -47.66 -35.52 -20.02
C GLY A 481 -47.07 -34.46 -19.08
N ASP A 482 -46.22 -33.52 -19.49
CA ASP A 482 -46.35 -32.39 -20.44
C ASP A 482 -46.85 -31.08 -19.81
N ASN A 483 -46.18 -29.99 -20.22
CA ASN A 483 -46.48 -28.56 -20.19
C ASN A 483 -46.54 -27.73 -18.90
N GLY A 484 -45.86 -26.57 -18.96
CA GLY A 484 -46.17 -25.42 -18.11
C GLY A 484 -45.08 -24.34 -17.95
N ARG A 485 -44.54 -23.77 -19.05
CA ARG A 485 -43.95 -22.41 -19.01
C ARG A 485 -45.07 -21.37 -18.91
N PRO A 486 -44.79 -20.19 -18.33
CA PRO A 486 -45.26 -18.96 -18.96
C PRO A 486 -44.11 -17.97 -19.20
N THR A 487 -44.01 -17.57 -20.45
CA THR A 487 -43.42 -16.31 -20.92
C THR A 487 -44.50 -15.24 -20.92
N ALA A 488 -44.17 -14.02 -20.49
CA ALA A 488 -44.87 -12.81 -20.92
C ALA A 488 -43.82 -11.71 -21.13
N GLY A 489 -43.60 -11.35 -22.39
CA GLY A 489 -43.02 -10.09 -22.79
C GLY A 489 -44.12 -9.07 -23.02
N LEU A 490 -43.76 -7.78 -22.92
CA LEU A 490 -44.44 -6.70 -23.63
C LEU A 490 -43.36 -5.87 -24.33
N GLU A 491 -43.71 -5.55 -25.57
CA GLU A 491 -42.87 -5.13 -26.69
C GLU A 491 -42.59 -3.60 -26.75
N PRO A 492 -41.71 -3.17 -27.69
CA PRO A 492 -41.14 -1.83 -27.74
C PRO A 492 -41.90 -0.88 -28.68
N GLY A 493 -41.84 0.42 -28.39
CA GLY A 493 -42.25 1.49 -29.28
C GLY A 493 -41.03 2.27 -29.78
N GLY A 494 -40.75 2.19 -31.08
CA GLY A 494 -39.75 3.01 -31.75
C GLY A 494 -40.34 4.29 -32.34
N SER A 495 -39.51 5.33 -32.45
CA SER A 495 -39.67 6.35 -33.47
C SER A 495 -38.28 6.88 -33.86
N ARG A 496 -37.96 6.62 -35.13
CA ARG A 496 -36.75 6.96 -35.86
C ARG A 496 -37.04 8.27 -36.59
N VAL A 497 -36.17 9.28 -36.46
CA VAL A 497 -36.07 10.37 -37.44
C VAL A 497 -34.59 10.54 -37.78
N GLN A 498 -34.32 10.38 -39.07
CA GLN A 498 -33.05 10.64 -39.75
C GLN A 498 -32.76 12.14 -39.80
N GLY A 499 -31.49 12.49 -39.82
CA GLY A 499 -30.99 13.83 -40.10
C GLY A 499 -29.49 13.77 -40.34
N ASP A 500 -29.13 13.47 -41.58
CA ASP A 500 -27.77 13.51 -42.11
C ASP A 500 -27.11 14.88 -41.91
N GLY A 501 -25.81 14.89 -41.63
CA GLY A 501 -25.03 16.09 -41.38
C GLY A 501 -23.53 15.86 -41.49
N ASN A 502 -23.12 15.38 -42.66
CA ASN A 502 -21.75 15.20 -43.13
C ASN A 502 -20.96 16.52 -43.09
N PHE A 503 -19.90 16.66 -42.29
CA PHE A 503 -18.89 17.72 -42.48
C PHE A 503 -17.51 17.34 -41.90
N ASN A 504 -16.63 16.86 -42.77
CA ASN A 504 -15.20 17.20 -42.80
C ASN A 504 -14.76 16.97 -44.25
N PRO A 505 -14.00 17.88 -44.92
CA PRO A 505 -12.53 17.84 -44.73
C PRO A 505 -11.78 19.16 -44.98
N ARG A 506 -10.60 19.30 -44.37
CA ARG A 506 -9.29 19.61 -45.00
C ARG A 506 -8.26 19.97 -43.91
N LYS A 507 -7.24 19.13 -43.74
CA LYS A 507 -5.86 19.27 -44.26
C LYS A 507 -5.08 20.39 -43.58
N ASP A 508 -4.08 20.01 -42.78
CA ASP A 508 -2.70 20.16 -43.25
C ASP A 508 -1.73 19.25 -42.50
N ASP A 509 -0.95 18.53 -43.32
CA ASP A 509 0.19 17.71 -42.98
C ASP A 509 1.39 18.58 -42.57
N ARG A 510 2.21 18.08 -41.63
CA ARG A 510 3.65 17.96 -41.89
C ARG A 510 4.31 16.90 -41.01
N PHE A 511 4.62 15.80 -41.68
CA PHE A 511 5.57 14.75 -41.33
C PHE A 511 6.96 15.27 -40.97
N GLY A 512 7.68 14.52 -40.13
CA GLY A 512 9.12 14.68 -39.98
C GLY A 512 9.78 13.75 -38.96
N ARG A 513 9.97 12.48 -39.35
CA ARG A 513 10.76 11.44 -38.68
C ARG A 513 12.15 11.92 -38.23
N LYS A 514 12.69 11.33 -37.15
CA LYS A 514 13.88 10.45 -37.20
C LYS A 514 14.19 9.82 -35.84
N LEU A 515 14.15 8.49 -35.84
CA LEU A 515 14.82 7.59 -34.90
C LEU A 515 16.21 7.24 -35.47
N SER A 516 17.04 6.75 -34.56
CA SER A 516 18.17 5.81 -34.68
C SER A 516 19.60 6.32 -34.96
N GLU A 517 20.50 5.71 -34.19
CA GLU A 517 21.95 5.52 -34.37
C GLU A 517 22.82 6.72 -33.97
N GLN A 518 23.83 6.62 -33.09
CA GLN A 518 24.96 5.69 -33.20
C GLN A 518 25.81 5.63 -31.90
N ASN A 519 26.47 4.50 -31.74
CA ASN A 519 27.41 4.10 -30.68
C ASN A 519 28.77 4.85 -30.70
N ASN A 520 29.42 4.81 -29.52
CA ASN A 520 30.86 4.62 -29.26
C ASN A 520 31.92 5.57 -29.85
N ARG A 521 32.70 6.19 -28.93
CA ARG A 521 34.17 6.41 -28.93
C ARG A 521 34.55 6.93 -27.53
N VAL A 522 35.13 6.14 -26.62
CA VAL A 522 36.55 5.76 -26.41
C VAL A 522 37.52 6.93 -26.21
N GLY A 523 38.22 6.91 -25.05
CA GLY A 523 39.55 7.47 -24.78
C GLY A 523 39.57 8.91 -24.24
N SER A 524 39.95 9.24 -23.00
CA SER A 524 41.21 9.04 -22.24
C SER A 524 41.95 10.38 -22.03
N SER A 525 41.96 10.83 -20.77
CA SER A 525 43.13 11.30 -19.98
C SER A 525 43.88 12.62 -20.25
N TYR A 526 44.19 13.31 -19.13
CA TYR A 526 45.24 14.33 -18.85
C TYR A 526 45.12 15.67 -19.63
N SER A 527 45.49 16.85 -19.15
CA SER A 527 45.89 17.47 -17.87
C SER A 527 45.95 18.99 -18.10
N ASP A 528 46.09 19.74 -17.02
CA ASP A 528 46.70 21.09 -16.95
C ASP A 528 45.86 22.37 -17.06
N LEU A 529 46.08 23.17 -16.00
CA LEU A 529 45.76 24.56 -15.63
C LEU A 529 46.33 25.61 -16.62
N PRO A 530 46.37 26.93 -16.30
CA PRO A 530 45.36 27.90 -15.80
C PRO A 530 45.37 29.22 -16.62
N SER A 531 44.47 30.18 -16.32
CA SER A 531 44.67 31.67 -16.30
C SER A 531 43.30 32.37 -16.35
N GLN A 532 42.84 33.07 -15.30
CA GLN A 532 43.15 34.46 -14.91
C GLN A 532 43.06 35.50 -16.06
N GLN A 533 42.02 36.33 -16.01
CA GLN A 533 42.09 37.81 -16.00
C GLN A 533 40.65 38.37 -15.79
N GLN A 534 40.38 39.08 -14.69
CA GLN A 534 40.42 40.55 -14.53
C GLN A 534 39.18 41.25 -15.14
N ILE A 535 38.54 42.31 -14.63
CA ILE A 535 38.71 43.27 -13.51
C ILE A 535 37.44 44.16 -13.52
N PHE A 536 36.99 44.63 -12.33
CA PHE A 536 36.30 45.89 -11.94
C PHE A 536 35.27 46.53 -12.89
N SER A 537 34.16 47.17 -12.49
CA SER A 537 33.72 48.01 -11.37
C SER A 537 32.23 48.31 -11.68
N GLY A 538 31.29 48.64 -10.80
CA GLY A 538 31.27 49.61 -9.72
C GLY A 538 29.82 50.10 -9.59
N HIS A 539 29.32 50.23 -8.36
CA HIS A 539 28.10 50.95 -7.99
C HIS A 539 28.25 52.47 -8.20
N PRO A 540 27.13 53.22 -8.27
CA PRO A 540 26.79 54.15 -7.17
C PRO A 540 25.27 54.15 -6.83
N ARG A 541 24.88 54.08 -5.55
CA ARG A 541 24.54 55.15 -4.57
C ARG A 541 23.24 55.93 -4.80
N ASP A 542 22.37 55.83 -3.79
CA ASP A 542 21.50 56.82 -3.12
C ASP A 542 20.91 58.01 -3.87
N ASN A 543 19.57 58.13 -3.83
CA ASN A 543 18.81 59.05 -2.95
C ASN A 543 17.43 59.35 -3.57
N ARG A 544 16.35 59.20 -2.80
CA ARG A 544 15.41 60.31 -2.48
C ARG A 544 14.26 59.90 -1.56
N ARG A 545 14.05 60.77 -0.57
CA ARG A 545 12.85 60.95 0.25
C ARG A 545 11.64 61.30 -0.61
N LEU A 546 10.49 60.69 -0.33
CA LEU A 546 9.32 61.28 0.35
C LEU A 546 8.32 60.16 0.66
#